data_AF-A0A2A7E637-F1
#
_entry.id   AF-A0A2A7E637-F1
#
_cell.length_a   1.000
_cell.length_b   1.000
_cell.length_c   1.000
_cell.angle_alpha   90.00
_cell.angle_beta   90.00
_cell.angle_gamma   90.00
#
_symmetry.space_group_name_H-M   'P 1'
#
loop_
_entity.id
_entity.type
_entity.pdbx_description
1 polymer ?
#
loop_
_entity_poly.entity_id
_entity_poly.type
_entity_poly.pdbx_seq_one_letter_code
_entity_poly.pdbx_strand_id
1 'polypeptide(L)'
;MAALDKSLPLEYQSEQSRLNILGFWIFLGAEIMLFATLFASYLVLAGRTADGPTPAQLFELKTLLIQTLLLLTSSFTCGIVIHEMRKHNQKAMLGWFVLTLLLGAGFLFFEIEEFIMYIGEGATIQTSAFLSGFFVLLGTHGAHVTGGIIWAICVIIQILKRGLTPVTARKVFIISLYWHFLDLVWVFIYTLVYLNGMVA
;
A
#
# COMPACT_ATOMS: atom_id res chain seq x y z
N MET A 1 18.11 20.65 -24.48
CA MET A 1 16.87 19.86 -24.30
C MET A 1 17.22 18.42 -24.63
N ALA A 2 17.23 17.52 -23.64
CA ALA A 2 17.56 16.11 -23.87
C ALA A 2 16.60 15.51 -24.90
N ALA A 3 17.13 14.85 -25.93
CA ALA A 3 16.33 14.22 -26.97
C ALA A 3 15.43 13.14 -26.36
N LEU A 4 14.12 13.19 -26.65
CA LEU A 4 13.17 12.18 -26.22
C LEU A 4 13.29 10.97 -27.12
N ASP A 5 13.62 9.82 -26.54
CA ASP A 5 13.65 8.56 -27.27
C ASP A 5 12.22 8.02 -27.41
N LYS A 6 11.69 8.10 -28.64
CA LYS A 6 10.32 7.67 -28.96
C LYS A 6 10.19 6.16 -29.11
N SER A 7 11.29 5.40 -29.12
CA SER A 7 11.24 3.94 -29.15
C SER A 7 10.82 3.32 -27.80
N LEU A 8 10.95 4.11 -26.72
CA LEU A 8 10.66 3.66 -25.36
C LEU A 8 9.24 4.05 -24.90
N PRO A 9 8.65 3.31 -23.94
CA PRO A 9 7.38 3.67 -23.33
C PRO A 9 7.42 5.09 -22.75
N LEU A 10 6.27 5.77 -22.71
CA LEU A 10 6.13 7.17 -22.27
C LEU A 10 6.85 7.50 -20.96
N GLU A 11 6.86 6.56 -20.02
CA GLU A 11 7.51 6.70 -18.72
C GLU A 11 9.06 6.65 -18.77
N TYR A 12 9.69 6.17 -19.86
CA TYR A 12 11.15 5.99 -20.00
C TYR A 12 11.82 6.89 -21.06
N GLN A 13 11.04 7.74 -21.75
CA GLN A 13 11.52 8.52 -22.91
C GLN A 13 12.63 9.53 -22.59
N SER A 14 12.76 9.96 -21.33
CA SER A 14 13.81 10.88 -20.90
C SER A 14 14.80 10.18 -19.96
N GLU A 15 16.07 10.53 -20.03
CA GLU A 15 17.09 10.01 -19.11
C GLU A 15 16.75 10.31 -17.65
N GLN A 16 16.31 11.54 -17.36
CA GLN A 16 15.81 11.92 -16.05
C GLN A 16 14.67 11.00 -15.59
N SER A 17 13.79 10.59 -16.50
CA SER A 17 12.69 9.68 -16.15
C SER A 17 13.21 8.32 -15.69
N ARG A 18 14.19 7.77 -16.41
CA ARG A 18 14.80 6.47 -16.06
C ARG A 18 15.52 6.53 -14.71
N LEU A 19 16.30 7.60 -14.48
CA LEU A 19 16.99 7.82 -13.21
C LEU A 19 16.02 7.96 -12.04
N ASN A 20 14.90 8.64 -12.23
CA ASN A 20 13.89 8.78 -11.18
C ASN A 20 13.19 7.45 -10.86
N ILE A 21 12.93 6.61 -11.87
CA ILE A 21 12.36 5.26 -11.66
C ILE A 21 13.37 4.39 -10.91
N LEU A 22 14.65 4.44 -11.30
CA LEU A 22 15.73 3.72 -10.61
C LEU A 22 15.89 4.20 -9.16
N GLY A 23 15.90 5.52 -8.93
CA GLY A 23 15.94 6.08 -7.58
C GLY A 23 14.75 5.63 -6.73
N PHE A 24 13.57 5.49 -7.35
CA PHE A 24 12.40 4.97 -6.66
C PHE A 24 12.53 3.48 -6.30
N TRP A 25 13.13 2.65 -7.15
CA TRP A 25 13.44 1.25 -6.80
C TRP A 25 14.39 1.15 -5.61
N ILE A 26 15.40 2.03 -5.52
CA ILE A 26 16.30 2.08 -4.36
C ILE A 26 15.52 2.48 -3.10
N PHE A 27 14.62 3.45 -3.22
CA PHE A 27 13.73 3.85 -2.12
C PHE A 27 12.85 2.67 -1.66
N LEU A 28 12.25 1.90 -2.57
CA LEU A 28 11.51 0.68 -2.22
C LEU A 28 12.39 -0.35 -1.50
N GLY A 29 13.67 -0.47 -1.88
CA GLY A 29 14.64 -1.30 -1.16
C GLY A 29 14.84 -0.87 0.30
N ALA A 30 14.87 0.43 0.57
CA ALA A 30 14.95 0.96 1.94
C ALA A 30 13.66 0.69 2.73
N GLU A 31 12.49 0.82 2.10
CA GLU A 31 11.20 0.49 2.70
C GLU A 31 11.10 -1.00 3.07
N ILE A 32 11.63 -1.90 2.24
CA ILE A 32 11.70 -3.33 2.58
C ILE A 32 12.49 -3.54 3.89
N MET A 33 13.61 -2.85 4.09
CA MET A 33 14.40 -2.95 5.32
C MET A 33 13.67 -2.37 6.54
N LEU A 34 12.92 -1.28 6.36
CA LEU A 34 12.07 -0.70 7.40
C LEU A 34 11.01 -1.70 7.85
N PHE A 35 10.22 -2.26 6.92
CA PHE A 35 9.20 -3.25 7.26
C PHE A 35 9.81 -4.54 7.81
N ALA A 36 10.94 -5.02 7.27
CA ALA A 36 11.63 -6.20 7.80
C ALA A 36 12.00 -6.04 9.28
N THR A 37 12.42 -4.85 9.70
CA THR A 37 12.75 -4.55 11.10
C THR A 37 11.51 -4.57 11.99
N LEU A 38 10.39 -4.03 11.50
CA LEU A 38 9.11 -4.08 12.20
C LEU A 38 8.57 -5.51 12.32
N PHE A 39 8.64 -6.30 11.26
CA PHE A 39 8.27 -7.72 11.29
C PHE A 39 9.13 -8.51 12.27
N ALA A 40 10.45 -8.32 12.25
CA ALA A 40 11.35 -8.99 13.19
C ALA A 40 11.00 -8.64 14.65
N SER A 41 10.73 -7.36 14.91
CA SER A 41 10.32 -6.88 16.24
C SER A 41 8.99 -7.52 16.67
N TYR A 42 7.99 -7.55 15.79
CA TYR A 42 6.70 -8.18 16.07
C TYR A 42 6.84 -9.68 16.36
N LEU A 43 7.57 -10.43 15.54
CA LEU A 43 7.73 -11.88 15.70
C LEU A 43 8.40 -12.25 17.03
N VAL A 44 9.34 -11.45 17.52
CA VAL A 44 9.96 -11.63 18.84
C VAL A 44 8.97 -11.36 19.98
N LEU A 45 8.06 -10.40 19.79
CA LEU A 45 7.07 -10.00 20.80
C LEU A 45 5.74 -10.76 20.70
N ALA A 46 5.54 -11.57 19.66
CA ALA A 46 4.27 -12.22 19.33
C ALA A 46 3.68 -13.04 20.50
N GLY A 47 4.54 -13.74 21.25
CA GLY A 47 4.14 -14.54 22.42
C GLY A 47 4.08 -13.78 23.75
N ARG A 48 4.26 -12.45 23.77
CA ARG A 48 4.35 -11.64 24.99
C ARG A 48 3.08 -10.81 25.21
N THR A 49 1.98 -11.50 25.50
CA THR A 49 0.65 -10.90 25.69
C THR A 49 0.38 -10.35 27.10
N ALA A 50 1.19 -10.72 28.10
CA ALA A 50 1.08 -10.23 29.49
C ALA A 50 -0.34 -10.37 30.09
N ASP A 51 -0.97 -11.54 29.89
CA ASP A 51 -2.36 -11.85 30.27
C ASP A 51 -3.43 -10.95 29.61
N GLY A 52 -3.05 -10.17 28.58
CA GLY A 52 -3.97 -9.45 27.70
C GLY A 52 -4.65 -10.33 26.65
N PRO A 53 -5.61 -9.79 25.88
CA PRO A 53 -6.37 -10.53 24.89
C PRO A 53 -5.45 -11.16 23.83
N THR A 54 -5.71 -12.43 23.51
CA THR A 54 -4.88 -13.19 22.57
C THR A 54 -5.26 -12.87 21.12
N PRO A 55 -4.35 -13.06 20.15
CA PRO A 55 -4.65 -12.77 18.74
C PRO A 55 -5.86 -13.56 18.21
N ALA A 56 -6.04 -14.80 18.67
CA ALA A 56 -7.18 -15.65 18.31
C ALA A 56 -8.54 -15.13 18.83
N GLN A 57 -8.56 -14.26 19.84
CA GLN A 57 -9.78 -13.65 20.38
C GLN A 57 -10.13 -12.33 19.69
N LEU A 58 -9.12 -11.63 19.15
CA LEU A 58 -9.30 -10.31 18.54
C LEU A 58 -9.54 -10.41 17.02
N PHE A 59 -8.90 -11.35 16.32
CA PHE A 59 -8.87 -11.34 14.86
C PHE A 59 -10.11 -11.98 14.22
N GLU A 60 -10.90 -11.18 13.50
CA GLU A 60 -12.01 -11.67 12.69
C GLU A 60 -11.57 -11.99 11.24
N LEU A 61 -11.43 -13.29 10.92
CA LEU A 61 -11.07 -13.76 9.57
C LEU A 61 -11.91 -13.18 8.44
N LYS A 62 -13.20 -12.96 8.68
CA LYS A 62 -14.13 -12.49 7.64
C LYS A 62 -13.78 -11.08 7.18
N THR A 63 -13.51 -10.19 8.13
CA THR A 63 -13.13 -8.80 7.87
C THR A 63 -11.77 -8.74 7.16
N LEU A 64 -10.83 -9.59 7.57
CA LEU A 64 -9.50 -9.69 6.96
C LEU A 64 -9.52 -10.23 5.53
N LEU A 65 -10.38 -11.20 5.24
CA LEU A 65 -10.58 -11.71 3.88
C LEU A 65 -11.16 -10.63 2.97
N ILE A 66 -12.10 -9.83 3.46
CA ILE A 66 -12.68 -8.71 2.70
C ILE A 66 -11.60 -7.66 2.41
N GLN A 67 -10.82 -7.27 3.42
CA GLN A 67 -9.71 -6.33 3.26
C GLN A 67 -8.69 -6.81 2.22
N THR A 68 -8.28 -8.08 2.30
CA THR A 68 -7.32 -8.67 1.36
C THR A 68 -7.88 -8.73 -0.05
N LEU A 69 -9.16 -9.07 -0.22
CA LEU A 69 -9.82 -9.09 -1.52
C LEU A 69 -9.92 -7.68 -2.13
N LEU A 70 -10.22 -6.67 -1.32
CA LEU A 70 -10.22 -5.26 -1.76
C LEU A 70 -8.84 -4.83 -2.26
N LEU A 71 -7.79 -5.17 -1.50
CA LEU A 71 -6.42 -4.76 -1.81
C LEU A 71 -5.86 -5.46 -3.06
N LEU A 72 -6.07 -6.78 -3.19
CA LEU A 72 -5.69 -7.55 -4.38
C LEU A 72 -6.46 -7.05 -5.63
N THR A 73 -7.76 -6.77 -5.48
CA THR A 73 -8.55 -6.19 -6.57
C THR A 73 -8.03 -4.79 -6.93
N SER A 74 -7.67 -3.98 -5.93
CA SER A 74 -7.05 -2.67 -6.13
C SER A 74 -5.73 -2.79 -6.91
N SER A 75 -4.87 -3.74 -6.55
CA SER A 75 -3.61 -4.01 -7.24
C SER A 75 -3.84 -4.36 -8.72
N PHE A 76 -4.80 -5.24 -9.01
CA PHE A 76 -5.19 -5.56 -10.38
C PHE A 76 -5.68 -4.33 -11.17
N THR A 77 -6.55 -3.52 -10.58
CA THR A 77 -7.03 -2.29 -11.24
C THR A 77 -5.90 -1.29 -11.49
N CYS A 78 -4.91 -1.19 -10.61
CA CYS A 78 -3.73 -0.35 -10.81
C CYS A 78 -2.91 -0.79 -12.03
N GLY A 79 -2.78 -2.10 -12.25
CA GLY A 79 -2.16 -2.64 -13.47
C GLY A 79 -2.90 -2.21 -14.76
N ILE A 80 -4.23 -2.17 -14.72
CA ILE A 80 -5.06 -1.68 -15.84
C ILE A 80 -4.83 -0.19 -16.09
N VAL A 81 -4.59 0.63 -15.05
CA VAL A 81 -4.26 2.06 -15.21
C VAL A 81 -3.02 2.23 -16.09
N ILE A 82 -1.95 1.47 -15.83
CA ILE A 82 -0.72 1.53 -16.63
C ILE A 82 -0.96 1.05 -18.06
N HIS A 83 -1.79 0.02 -18.24
CA HIS A 83 -2.17 -0.46 -19.56
C HIS A 83 -2.92 0.59 -20.39
N GLU A 84 -3.94 1.21 -19.80
CA GLU A 84 -4.72 2.27 -20.47
C GLU A 84 -3.89 3.55 -20.69
N MET A 85 -2.92 3.83 -19.80
CA MET A 85 -1.94 4.89 -20.01
C MET A 85 -1.10 4.65 -21.27
N ARG A 86 -0.62 3.42 -21.49
CA ARG A 86 0.16 3.04 -22.69
C ARG A 86 -0.67 3.08 -23.98
N LYS A 87 -1.98 2.87 -23.88
CA LYS A 87 -2.93 3.05 -24.99
C LYS A 87 -3.33 4.52 -25.24
N HIS A 88 -2.79 5.47 -24.48
CA HIS A 88 -3.18 6.88 -24.52
C HIS A 88 -4.67 7.14 -24.22
N ASN A 89 -5.38 6.21 -23.56
CA ASN A 89 -6.79 6.36 -23.24
C ASN A 89 -6.98 7.03 -21.88
N GLN A 90 -6.85 8.36 -21.85
CA GLN A 90 -6.86 9.14 -20.60
C GLN A 90 -8.15 8.99 -19.79
N LYS A 91 -9.32 8.89 -20.44
CA LYS A 91 -10.61 8.77 -19.74
C LYS A 91 -10.72 7.44 -19.01
N ALA A 92 -10.40 6.34 -19.67
CA ALA A 92 -10.43 5.01 -19.05
C ALA A 92 -9.37 4.91 -17.94
N MET A 93 -8.16 5.40 -18.19
CA MET A 93 -7.08 5.43 -17.21
C MET A 93 -7.52 6.14 -15.91
N LEU A 94 -8.14 7.32 -16.01
CA LEU A 94 -8.63 8.05 -14.84
C LEU A 94 -9.77 7.32 -14.12
N GLY A 95 -10.71 6.71 -14.86
CA GLY A 95 -11.79 5.91 -14.27
C GLY A 95 -11.26 4.73 -13.45
N TRP A 96 -10.32 3.96 -14.01
CA TRP A 96 -9.66 2.87 -13.30
C TRP A 96 -8.85 3.36 -12.11
N PHE A 97 -8.16 4.49 -12.24
CA PHE A 97 -7.32 5.01 -11.17
C PHE A 97 -8.15 5.51 -9.98
N VAL A 98 -9.30 6.13 -10.23
CA VAL A 98 -10.27 6.48 -9.17
C VAL A 98 -10.83 5.22 -8.52
N LEU A 99 -11.15 4.18 -9.30
CA LEU A 99 -11.61 2.90 -8.74
C LEU A 99 -10.57 2.27 -7.81
N THR A 100 -9.29 2.24 -8.21
CA THR A 100 -8.17 1.80 -7.36
C THR A 100 -8.15 2.57 -6.04
N LEU A 101 -8.32 3.89 -6.07
CA LEU A 101 -8.33 4.70 -4.86
C LEU A 101 -9.53 4.45 -3.96
N LEU A 102 -10.71 4.20 -4.53
CA LEU A 102 -11.90 3.86 -3.76
C LEU A 102 -11.73 2.50 -3.05
N LEU A 103 -11.13 1.52 -3.72
CA LEU A 103 -10.83 0.22 -3.11
C LEU A 103 -9.81 0.35 -1.97
N GLY A 104 -8.75 1.13 -2.17
CA GLY A 104 -7.76 1.41 -1.12
C GLY A 104 -8.34 2.21 0.07
N ALA A 105 -9.24 3.16 -0.20
CA ALA A 105 -9.94 3.90 0.85
C ALA A 105 -10.92 2.99 1.63
N GLY A 106 -11.59 2.05 0.94
CA GLY A 106 -12.42 1.03 1.58
C GLY A 106 -11.60 0.13 2.50
N PHE A 107 -10.41 -0.29 2.06
CA PHE A 107 -9.47 -1.03 2.91
C PHE A 107 -9.09 -0.23 4.18
N LEU A 108 -8.67 1.03 4.02
CA LEU A 108 -8.30 1.89 5.15
C LEU A 108 -9.47 2.11 6.13
N PHE A 109 -10.70 2.21 5.62
CA PHE A 109 -11.89 2.32 6.45
C PHE A 109 -12.08 1.11 7.36
N PHE A 110 -11.95 -0.11 6.82
CA PHE A 110 -12.05 -1.34 7.62
C PHE A 110 -10.90 -1.46 8.64
N GLU A 111 -9.69 -1.05 8.27
CA GLU A 111 -8.54 -1.03 9.18
C GLU A 111 -8.75 -0.09 10.38
N ILE A 112 -9.32 1.11 10.14
CA ILE A 112 -9.62 2.07 11.21
C ILE A 112 -10.73 1.56 12.14
N GLU A 113 -11.81 1.02 11.59
CA GLU A 113 -12.90 0.45 12.38
C GLU A 113 -12.40 -0.69 13.28
N GLU A 114 -11.52 -1.55 12.76
CA GLU A 114 -10.86 -2.61 13.52
C GLU A 114 -10.03 -2.04 14.68
N PHE A 115 -9.26 -0.97 14.44
CA PHE A 115 -8.48 -0.33 15.50
C PHE A 115 -9.34 0.28 16.59
N ILE A 116 -10.45 0.92 16.21
CA ILE A 116 -11.40 1.50 17.17
C ILE A 116 -12.02 0.41 18.04
N MET A 117 -12.39 -0.73 17.43
CA MET A 117 -12.93 -1.88 18.15
C MET A 117 -11.91 -2.42 19.17
N TYR A 118 -10.66 -2.66 18.75
CA TYR A 118 -9.60 -3.15 19.64
C TYR A 118 -9.32 -2.20 20.81
N ILE A 119 -9.26 -0.90 20.56
CA ILE A 119 -9.09 0.10 21.62
C ILE A 119 -10.30 0.09 22.56
N GLY A 120 -11.52 -0.07 22.04
CA GLY A 120 -12.76 -0.16 22.81
C GLY A 120 -12.81 -1.38 23.73
N GLU A 121 -12.22 -2.50 23.33
CA GLU A 121 -12.07 -3.72 24.13
C GLU A 121 -10.90 -3.65 25.13
N GLY A 122 -10.18 -2.52 25.19
CA GLY A 122 -9.03 -2.33 26.07
C GLY A 122 -7.72 -2.90 25.51
N ALA A 123 -7.71 -3.42 24.28
CA ALA A 123 -6.50 -3.83 23.57
C ALA A 123 -5.77 -2.61 22.98
N THR A 124 -5.08 -1.85 23.85
CA THR A 124 -4.32 -0.66 23.44
C THR A 124 -2.83 -0.96 23.23
N ILE A 125 -2.10 -0.02 22.63
CA ILE A 125 -0.64 -0.09 22.47
C ILE A 125 0.09 -0.33 23.80
N GLN A 126 -0.48 0.13 24.92
CA GLN A 126 0.16 0.06 26.23
C GLN A 126 -0.16 -1.21 27.01
N THR A 127 -1.13 -2.03 26.58
CA THR A 127 -1.53 -3.21 27.37
C THR A 127 -0.59 -4.39 27.22
N SER A 128 0.00 -4.61 26.06
CA SER A 128 0.97 -5.69 25.87
C SER A 128 2.04 -5.37 24.82
N ALA A 129 3.19 -6.03 24.94
CA ALA A 129 4.27 -5.89 23.97
C ALA A 129 3.86 -6.42 22.59
N PHE A 130 3.01 -7.47 22.57
CA PHE A 130 2.36 -7.96 21.35
C PHE A 130 1.54 -6.86 20.66
N LEU A 131 0.60 -6.24 21.38
CA LEU A 131 -0.28 -5.21 20.82
C LEU A 131 0.53 -3.98 20.37
N SER A 132 1.54 -3.57 21.14
CA SER A 132 2.43 -2.49 20.71
C SER A 132 3.11 -2.79 19.37
N GLY A 133 3.65 -4.00 19.20
CA GLY A 133 4.29 -4.40 17.94
C GLY A 133 3.29 -4.47 16.78
N PHE A 134 2.10 -5.00 17.04
CA PHE A 134 0.99 -5.09 16.09
C PHE A 134 0.55 -3.71 15.58
N PHE A 135 0.17 -2.81 16.49
CA PHE A 135 -0.30 -1.46 16.12
C PHE A 135 0.77 -0.62 15.42
N VAL A 136 2.05 -0.77 15.77
CA VAL A 136 3.13 -0.04 15.09
C VAL A 136 3.34 -0.59 13.68
N LEU A 137 3.39 -1.92 13.51
CA LEU A 137 3.56 -2.54 12.19
C LEU A 137 2.39 -2.19 11.27
N LEU A 138 1.18 -2.40 11.76
CA LEU A 138 -0.05 -2.23 11.00
C LEU A 138 -0.37 -0.74 10.77
N GLY A 139 -0.22 0.09 11.80
CA GLY A 139 -0.38 1.55 11.69
C GLY A 139 0.66 2.19 10.76
N THR A 140 1.88 1.68 10.72
CA THR A 140 2.88 2.13 9.72
C THR A 140 2.40 1.77 8.31
N HIS A 141 1.87 0.57 8.10
CA HIS A 141 1.31 0.17 6.82
C HIS A 141 0.12 1.06 6.41
N GLY A 142 -0.88 1.25 7.28
CA GLY A 142 -2.02 2.12 7.02
C GLY A 142 -1.62 3.58 6.75
N ALA A 143 -0.58 4.08 7.43
CA ALA A 143 -0.02 5.41 7.14
C ALA A 143 0.59 5.50 5.74
N HIS A 144 1.29 4.46 5.28
CA HIS A 144 1.82 4.39 3.92
C HIS A 144 0.70 4.34 2.86
N VAL A 145 -0.35 3.55 3.09
CA VAL A 145 -1.53 3.50 2.22
C VAL A 145 -2.19 4.87 2.14
N THR A 146 -2.38 5.54 3.27
CA THR A 146 -2.93 6.91 3.33
C THR A 146 -2.07 7.91 2.55
N GLY A 147 -0.75 7.87 2.74
CA GLY A 147 0.20 8.68 1.97
C GLY A 147 0.13 8.41 0.47
N GLY A 148 0.01 7.14 0.09
CA GLY A 148 -0.22 6.70 -1.29
C GLY A 148 -1.50 7.28 -1.88
N ILE A 149 -2.62 7.23 -1.16
CA ILE A 149 -3.91 7.78 -1.60
C ILE A 149 -3.78 9.28 -1.87
N ILE A 150 -3.24 10.04 -0.91
CA ILE A 150 -3.06 11.49 -1.04
C ILE A 150 -2.17 11.81 -2.24
N TRP A 151 -1.08 11.06 -2.43
CA TRP A 151 -0.17 11.26 -3.54
C TRP A 151 -0.81 10.95 -4.89
N ALA A 152 -1.57 9.85 -4.98
CA ALA A 152 -2.31 9.46 -6.18
C ALA A 152 -3.36 10.50 -6.57
N ILE A 153 -4.11 11.05 -5.61
CA ILE A 153 -5.06 12.16 -5.84
C ILE A 153 -4.33 13.37 -6.43
N CYS A 154 -3.16 13.73 -5.88
CA CYS A 154 -2.35 14.84 -6.41
C CYS A 154 -1.91 14.58 -7.87
N VAL A 155 -1.56 13.33 -8.21
CA VAL A 155 -1.21 12.95 -9.58
C VAL A 155 -2.42 13.01 -10.51
N ILE A 156 -3.61 12.56 -10.07
CA ILE A 156 -4.86 12.68 -10.83
C ILE A 156 -5.17 14.14 -11.14
N ILE A 157 -5.08 15.04 -10.15
CA ILE A 157 -5.30 16.48 -10.34
C ILE A 157 -4.29 17.06 -11.36
N GLN A 158 -3.03 16.62 -11.31
CA GLN A 158 -2.02 17.05 -12.28
C GLN A 158 -2.34 16.59 -13.71
N ILE A 159 -2.83 15.37 -13.89
CA ILE A 159 -3.25 14.82 -15.20
C ILE A 159 -4.45 15.58 -15.74
N LEU A 160 -5.44 15.90 -14.89
CA LEU A 160 -6.61 16.68 -15.30
C LEU A 160 -6.23 18.09 -15.77
N LYS A 161 -5.23 18.72 -15.14
CA LYS A 161 -4.79 20.08 -15.49
C LYS A 161 -3.81 20.15 -16.67
N ARG A 162 -2.92 19.16 -16.82
CA ARG A 162 -1.79 19.21 -17.77
C ARG A 162 -1.84 18.17 -18.88
N GLY A 163 -2.80 17.24 -18.82
CA GLY A 163 -2.92 16.12 -19.75
C GLY A 163 -1.85 15.04 -19.55
N LEU A 164 -1.92 14.00 -20.38
CA LEU A 164 -0.97 12.88 -20.36
C LEU A 164 0.32 13.23 -21.11
N THR A 165 1.30 13.76 -20.37
CA THR A 165 2.67 14.04 -20.84
C THR A 165 3.66 12.94 -20.39
N PRO A 166 4.86 12.83 -20.99
CA PRO A 166 5.90 11.90 -20.51
C PRO A 166 6.26 12.09 -19.02
N VAL A 167 6.15 13.32 -18.52
CA VAL A 167 6.43 13.64 -17.11
C VAL A 167 5.32 13.12 -16.18
N THR A 168 4.05 13.31 -16.56
CA THR A 168 2.92 12.79 -15.77
C THR A 168 2.81 11.27 -15.89
N ALA A 169 3.10 10.69 -17.06
CA ALA A 169 3.12 9.24 -17.26
C ALA A 169 4.13 8.55 -16.34
N ARG A 170 5.35 9.10 -16.22
CA ARG A 170 6.33 8.63 -15.23
C ARG A 170 5.80 8.69 -13.80
N LYS A 171 5.11 9.77 -13.42
CA LYS A 171 4.56 9.90 -12.06
C LYS A 171 3.51 8.83 -11.77
N VAL A 172 2.64 8.53 -12.75
CA VAL A 172 1.66 7.44 -12.68
C VAL A 172 2.34 6.07 -12.56
N PHE A 173 3.42 5.86 -13.31
CA PHE A 173 4.20 4.62 -13.22
C PHE A 173 4.85 4.44 -11.84
N ILE A 174 5.45 5.51 -11.29
CA ILE A 174 6.08 5.48 -9.96
C ILE A 174 5.05 5.21 -8.85
N ILE A 175 3.89 5.87 -8.86
CA ILE A 175 2.84 5.62 -7.86
C ILE A 175 2.27 4.20 -8.00
N SER A 176 2.18 3.66 -9.22
CA SER A 176 1.77 2.27 -9.43
C SER A 176 2.77 1.28 -8.83
N LEU A 177 4.07 1.49 -9.02
CA LEU A 177 5.10 0.69 -8.34
C LEU A 177 4.98 0.75 -6.82
N TYR A 178 4.74 1.96 -6.27
CA TYR A 178 4.50 2.13 -4.84
C TYR A 178 3.29 1.35 -4.35
N TRP A 179 2.18 1.42 -5.10
CA TRP A 179 0.93 0.76 -4.73
C TRP A 179 1.06 -0.76 -4.70
N HIS A 180 1.72 -1.34 -5.71
CA HIS A 180 2.02 -2.77 -5.74
C HIS A 180 2.96 -3.20 -4.61
N PHE A 181 3.90 -2.34 -4.22
CA PHE A 181 4.76 -2.61 -3.07
C PHE A 181 3.95 -2.68 -1.76
N LEU A 182 3.02 -1.75 -1.54
CA LEU A 182 2.15 -1.79 -0.36
C LEU A 182 1.31 -3.08 -0.33
N ASP A 183 0.74 -3.48 -1.46
CA ASP A 183 0.00 -4.73 -1.57
C ASP A 183 0.85 -5.96 -1.20
N LEU A 184 2.11 -5.99 -1.68
CA LEU A 184 3.05 -7.05 -1.31
C LEU A 184 3.31 -7.09 0.20
N VAL A 185 3.54 -5.93 0.84
CA VAL A 185 3.74 -5.85 2.30
C VAL A 185 2.50 -6.35 3.05
N TRP A 186 1.30 -6.00 2.58
CA TRP A 186 0.06 -6.46 3.19
C TRP A 186 -0.08 -7.98 3.17
N VAL A 187 0.30 -8.65 2.07
CA VAL A 187 0.29 -10.11 1.99
C VAL A 187 1.19 -10.75 3.06
N PHE A 188 2.35 -10.14 3.35
CA PHE A 188 3.21 -10.59 4.46
C PHE A 188 2.57 -10.34 5.83
N ILE A 189 1.91 -9.19 6.04
CA ILE A 189 1.17 -8.91 7.27
C ILE A 189 0.08 -9.97 7.47
N TYR A 190 -0.78 -10.18 6.47
CA TYR A 190 -1.84 -11.19 6.50
C TYR A 190 -1.30 -12.58 6.88
N THR A 191 -0.18 -12.98 6.30
CA THR A 191 0.39 -14.31 6.51
C THR A 191 1.10 -14.44 7.87
N LEU A 192 1.97 -13.50 8.22
CA LEU A 192 2.86 -13.60 9.39
C LEU A 192 2.23 -13.09 10.69
N VAL A 193 1.27 -12.16 10.59
CA VAL A 193 0.62 -11.56 11.75
C VAL A 193 -0.70 -12.27 12.01
N TYR A 194 -1.62 -12.20 11.07
CA TYR A 194 -2.98 -12.69 11.25
C TYR A 194 -3.07 -14.22 11.19
N LEU A 195 -2.61 -14.84 10.09
CA LEU A 195 -2.69 -16.30 9.94
C LEU A 195 -1.87 -17.03 11.01
N ASN A 196 -0.64 -16.59 11.25
CA ASN A 196 0.21 -17.19 12.30
C ASN A 196 -0.42 -16.99 13.69
N GLY A 197 -0.87 -15.77 14.02
CA GLY A 197 -1.48 -15.48 15.32
C GLY A 197 -2.79 -16.22 15.60
N MET A 198 -3.50 -16.69 14.57
CA MET A 198 -4.72 -17.48 14.72
C MET A 198 -4.49 -18.99 14.82
N VAL A 199 -3.35 -19.48 14.32
CA VAL A 199 -3.03 -20.91 14.24
C VAL A 199 -2.05 -21.34 15.35
N ALA A 200 -1.22 -20.41 15.84
CA ALA A 200 -0.27 -20.62 16.93
C ALA A 200 -0.90 -20.48 18.31
#